data_AF-A0A2W4L8P1-F1
#
_entry.id   AF-A0A2W4L8P1-F1
#
_cell.length_a   1.000
_cell.length_b   1.000
_cell.length_c   1.000
_cell.angle_alpha   90.00
_cell.angle_beta   90.00
_cell.angle_gamma   90.00
#
_symmetry.space_group_name_H-M   'P 1'
#
loop_
_entity.id
_entity.type
_entity.pdbx_description
1 polymer ?
#
loop_
_entity_poly.entity_id
_entity_poly.type
_entity_poly.pdbx_seq_one_letter_code
_entity_poly.pdbx_strand_id
1 'polypeptide(L)'
;MSTPAPQLPEQSFLDRMAPFFGLFFYSALLLGFLGLAARPDSGLLSWRGAAVIGLSLASAALFQRIFVRRFTRDPEPWPLPAPVAWGYFGAQALILAALLQIEPSFLGVGFVLIGQAMGGLRPHHWPLPLAAYFLLVSLQIGVLEALLATDWLGLVRIAFITLFFIVLGLLMHQLFTQRYRLLHLVGELRRAQAEGGAAGPRAEGPAAPAEPPPPA
;
A
#
# COMPACT_ATOMS: atom_id res chain seq x y z
N MET A 1 13.84 23.41 -29.14
CA MET A 1 13.95 21.98 -28.77
C MET A 1 14.10 21.93 -27.26
N SER A 2 13.02 21.60 -26.56
CA SER A 2 13.02 21.50 -25.10
C SER A 2 13.77 20.24 -24.71
N THR A 3 14.91 20.38 -24.04
CA THR A 3 15.61 19.25 -23.42
C THR A 3 14.66 18.61 -22.41
N PRO A 4 14.33 17.31 -22.54
CA PRO A 4 13.50 16.65 -21.54
C PRO A 4 14.23 16.75 -20.20
N ALA A 5 13.55 17.29 -19.18
CA ALA A 5 14.10 17.40 -17.85
C ALA A 5 14.57 16.01 -17.40
N PRO A 6 15.78 15.89 -16.80
CA PRO A 6 16.29 14.60 -16.36
C PRO A 6 15.29 13.99 -15.37
N GLN A 7 14.72 12.84 -15.75
CA GLN A 7 13.86 12.07 -14.87
C GLN A 7 14.69 11.69 -13.65
N LEU A 8 14.31 12.22 -12.49
CA LEU A 8 14.93 11.84 -11.23
C LEU A 8 14.73 10.33 -11.04
N PRO A 9 15.77 9.58 -10.62
CA PRO A 9 15.68 8.13 -10.39
C PRO A 9 14.45 7.70 -9.55
N GLU A 10 13.96 8.61 -8.71
CA GLU A 10 12.73 8.52 -7.91
C GLU A 10 11.44 8.20 -8.67
N GLN A 11 11.16 8.84 -9.81
CA GLN A 11 9.91 8.60 -10.53
C GLN A 11 9.86 7.15 -11.01
N SER A 12 11.00 6.63 -11.50
CA SER A 12 11.12 5.26 -11.97
C SER A 12 10.86 4.20 -10.89
N PHE A 13 11.17 4.50 -9.61
CA PHE A 13 10.92 3.58 -8.50
C PHE A 13 9.45 3.60 -8.08
N LEU A 14 8.86 4.79 -7.92
CA LEU A 14 7.44 4.93 -7.55
C LEU A 14 6.51 4.38 -8.65
N ASP A 15 6.86 4.59 -9.91
CA ASP A 15 6.14 4.06 -11.08
C ASP A 15 6.17 2.51 -11.12
N ARG A 16 7.20 1.87 -10.55
CA ARG A 16 7.30 0.40 -10.45
C ARG A 16 6.55 -0.18 -9.26
N MET A 17 6.32 0.60 -8.20
CA MET A 17 5.65 0.12 -6.99
C MET A 17 4.16 -0.14 -7.19
N ALA A 18 3.47 0.71 -7.95
CA ALA A 18 2.05 0.51 -8.27
C ALA A 18 1.76 -0.80 -9.05
N PRO A 19 2.45 -1.10 -10.17
CA PRO A 19 2.26 -2.37 -10.87
C PRO A 19 2.75 -3.55 -10.04
N PHE A 20 3.75 -3.39 -9.17
CA PHE A 20 4.14 -4.42 -8.21
C PHE A 20 2.98 -4.76 -7.25
N PHE A 21 2.39 -3.77 -6.57
CA PHE A 21 1.24 -4.03 -5.69
C PHE A 21 0.03 -4.56 -6.47
N GLY A 22 -0.19 -4.08 -7.68
CA GLY A 22 -1.22 -4.60 -8.58
C GLY A 22 -1.03 -6.07 -8.88
N LEU A 23 0.18 -6.48 -9.27
CA LEU A 23 0.52 -7.87 -9.56
C LEU A 23 0.23 -8.76 -8.34
N PHE A 24 0.74 -8.40 -7.16
CA PHE A 24 0.50 -9.15 -5.94
C PHE A 24 -1.00 -9.24 -5.59
N PHE A 25 -1.74 -8.13 -5.73
CA PHE A 25 -3.18 -8.09 -5.48
C PHE A 25 -3.95 -9.04 -6.38
N TYR A 26 -3.74 -8.95 -7.69
CA TYR A 26 -4.45 -9.78 -8.67
C TYR A 26 -4.03 -11.25 -8.61
N SER A 27 -2.74 -11.54 -8.35
CA SER A 27 -2.27 -12.90 -8.10
C SER A 27 -2.92 -13.49 -6.86
N ALA A 28 -3.07 -12.72 -5.77
CA ALA A 28 -3.73 -13.18 -4.55
C ALA A 28 -5.22 -13.49 -4.78
N LEU A 29 -5.94 -12.66 -5.54
CA LEU A 29 -7.31 -12.94 -5.93
C LEU A 29 -7.40 -14.20 -6.80
N LEU A 30 -6.51 -14.34 -7.78
CA LEU A 30 -6.46 -15.51 -8.66
C LEU A 30 -6.22 -16.80 -7.86
N LEU A 31 -5.28 -16.78 -6.91
CA LEU A 31 -5.02 -17.90 -6.00
C LEU A 31 -6.26 -18.26 -5.18
N GLY A 32 -7.00 -17.26 -4.68
CA GLY A 32 -8.27 -17.49 -4.00
C GLY A 32 -9.32 -18.18 -4.89
N PHE A 33 -9.45 -17.74 -6.14
CA PHE A 33 -10.33 -18.37 -7.12
C PHE A 33 -9.91 -19.79 -7.49
N LEU A 34 -8.61 -20.03 -7.68
CA LEU A 34 -8.07 -21.36 -7.96
C LEU A 34 -8.33 -22.32 -6.80
N GLY A 35 -8.16 -21.85 -5.56
CA GLY A 35 -8.49 -22.62 -4.36
C GLY A 35 -9.96 -22.99 -4.28
N LEU A 36 -10.86 -22.04 -4.60
CA LEU A 36 -12.29 -22.32 -4.70
C LEU A 36 -12.60 -23.34 -5.81
N ALA A 37 -12.04 -23.17 -6.99
CA ALA A 37 -12.27 -24.02 -8.15
C ALA A 37 -11.73 -25.44 -7.99
N ALA A 38 -10.67 -25.62 -7.21
CA ALA A 38 -10.08 -26.92 -6.91
C ALA A 38 -10.95 -27.77 -5.96
N ARG A 39 -11.97 -27.19 -5.31
CA ARG A 39 -12.86 -27.94 -4.43
C ARG A 39 -13.92 -28.70 -5.25
N PRO A 40 -14.18 -29.99 -4.93
CA PRO A 40 -15.23 -30.77 -5.60
C PRO A 40 -16.61 -30.09 -5.50
N ASP A 41 -16.87 -29.45 -4.36
CA ASP A 41 -18.12 -28.75 -4.05
C ASP A 41 -18.01 -27.23 -4.23
N SER A 42 -17.15 -26.78 -5.16
CA SER A 42 -16.77 -25.38 -5.35
C SER A 42 -17.95 -24.40 -5.40
N GLY A 43 -19.12 -24.86 -5.86
CA GLY A 43 -20.33 -24.05 -5.91
C GLY A 43 -20.15 -22.79 -6.76
N LEU A 44 -19.25 -22.80 -7.75
CA LEU A 44 -18.94 -21.65 -8.60
C LEU A 44 -20.18 -21.13 -9.35
N LEU A 45 -21.09 -22.03 -9.71
CA LEU A 45 -22.38 -21.71 -10.35
C LEU A 45 -23.51 -21.47 -9.33
N SER A 46 -23.21 -21.46 -8.03
CA SER A 46 -24.17 -21.18 -6.96
C SER A 46 -24.11 -19.71 -6.52
N TRP A 47 -25.02 -19.32 -5.64
CA TRP A 47 -25.00 -18.00 -5.00
C TRP A 47 -23.68 -17.71 -4.28
N ARG A 48 -22.97 -18.74 -3.79
CA ARG A 48 -21.66 -18.60 -3.14
C ARG A 48 -20.59 -18.15 -4.13
N GLY A 49 -20.56 -18.75 -5.32
CA GLY A 49 -19.67 -18.35 -6.40
C GLY A 49 -19.95 -16.93 -6.88
N ALA A 50 -21.24 -16.59 -7.06
CA ALA A 50 -21.65 -15.22 -7.39
C ALA A 50 -21.23 -14.21 -6.31
N ALA A 51 -21.36 -14.54 -5.02
CA ALA A 51 -20.90 -13.71 -3.92
C ALA A 51 -19.38 -13.52 -3.93
N VAL A 52 -18.60 -14.59 -4.15
CA VAL A 52 -17.13 -14.51 -4.24
C VAL A 52 -16.70 -13.61 -5.41
N ILE A 53 -17.34 -13.75 -6.57
CA ILE A 53 -17.08 -12.90 -7.74
C ILE A 53 -17.42 -11.44 -7.43
N GLY A 54 -18.61 -11.18 -6.88
CA GLY A 54 -19.05 -9.84 -6.52
C GLY A 54 -18.13 -9.16 -5.50
N LEU A 55 -17.75 -9.88 -4.45
CA LEU A 55 -16.82 -9.40 -3.41
C LEU A 55 -15.42 -9.15 -3.97
N SER A 56 -14.91 -10.04 -4.82
CA SER A 56 -13.61 -9.88 -5.48
C SER A 56 -13.60 -8.67 -6.41
N LEU A 57 -14.65 -8.48 -7.20
CA LEU A 57 -14.81 -7.31 -8.07
C LEU A 57 -14.93 -6.02 -7.26
N ALA A 58 -15.69 -6.03 -6.16
CA ALA A 58 -15.79 -4.89 -5.25
C ALA A 58 -14.43 -4.53 -4.64
N SER A 59 -13.66 -5.52 -4.18
CA SER A 59 -12.30 -5.34 -3.66
C SER A 59 -11.36 -4.77 -4.73
N ALA A 60 -11.41 -5.31 -5.96
CA ALA A 60 -10.61 -4.82 -7.08
C ALA A 60 -10.98 -3.40 -7.51
N ALA A 61 -12.28 -3.05 -7.50
CA ALA A 61 -12.76 -1.71 -7.80
C ALA A 61 -12.27 -0.69 -6.76
N LEU A 62 -12.35 -1.03 -5.47
CA LEU A 62 -11.81 -0.21 -4.38
C LEU A 62 -10.29 0.00 -4.55
N PHE A 63 -9.55 -1.09 -4.80
CA PHE A 63 -8.11 -1.07 -5.01
C PHE A 63 -7.72 -0.15 -6.18
N GLN A 64 -8.35 -0.31 -7.35
CA GLN A 64 -8.08 0.52 -8.52
C GLN A 64 -8.44 1.99 -8.29
N ARG A 65 -9.64 2.26 -7.76
CA ARG A 65 -10.19 3.61 -7.67
C ARG A 65 -9.51 4.47 -6.61
N ILE A 66 -9.12 3.87 -5.48
CA ILE A 66 -8.58 4.59 -4.33
C ILE A 66 -7.07 4.41 -4.25
N PHE A 67 -6.59 3.16 -4.23
CA PHE A 67 -5.18 2.87 -3.99
C PHE A 67 -4.32 3.17 -5.22
N VAL A 68 -4.59 2.55 -6.37
CA VAL A 68 -3.79 2.72 -7.60
C VAL A 68 -3.85 4.16 -8.09
N ARG A 69 -5.05 4.74 -8.19
CA ARG A 69 -5.23 6.11 -8.69
C ARG A 69 -4.42 7.14 -7.89
N ARG A 70 -4.43 7.06 -6.56
CA ARG A 70 -3.68 8.00 -5.71
C ARG A 70 -2.18 7.69 -5.65
N PHE A 71 -1.77 6.44 -5.86
CA PHE A 71 -0.35 6.10 -5.92
C PHE A 71 0.33 6.49 -7.23
N THR A 72 -0.42 6.59 -8.34
CA THR A 72 0.14 6.77 -9.69
C THR A 72 -0.15 8.12 -10.33
N ARG A 73 -1.31 8.74 -10.05
CA ARG A 73 -1.78 9.92 -10.81
C ARG A 73 -1.74 11.22 -10.04
N ASP A 74 -1.97 11.18 -8.73
CA ASP A 74 -2.05 12.40 -7.91
C ASP A 74 -0.85 12.49 -6.95
N PRO A 75 0.08 13.44 -7.12
CA PRO A 75 1.15 13.72 -6.17
C PRO A 75 0.66 14.39 -4.86
N GLU A 76 -0.67 14.49 -4.67
CA GLU A 76 -1.30 15.00 -3.45
C GLU A 76 -0.94 14.16 -2.21
N PRO A 77 -1.00 14.77 -1.00
CA PRO A 77 -0.05 14.45 0.04
C PRO A 77 -0.30 13.05 0.57
N TRP A 78 0.59 12.15 0.18
CA TRP A 78 0.98 11.03 1.00
C TRP A 78 1.23 11.54 2.44
N PRO A 79 0.62 10.95 3.48
CA PRO A 79 -0.25 9.76 3.53
C PRO A 79 -1.74 10.04 3.30
N LEU A 80 -2.53 8.98 3.02
CA LEU A 80 -3.98 9.09 2.82
C LEU A 80 -4.66 9.86 3.97
N PRO A 81 -5.62 10.77 3.67
CA PRO A 81 -6.45 11.39 4.69
C PRO A 81 -7.13 10.31 5.53
N ALA A 82 -7.06 10.45 6.87
CA ALA A 82 -7.59 9.49 7.82
C ALA A 82 -9.01 8.96 7.49
N PRO A 83 -10.02 9.80 7.17
CA PRO A 83 -11.37 9.29 6.88
C PRO A 83 -11.42 8.42 5.63
N VAL A 84 -10.65 8.77 4.58
CA VAL A 84 -10.58 7.98 3.34
C VAL A 84 -9.86 6.66 3.59
N ALA A 85 -8.77 6.70 4.35
CA ALA A 85 -8.01 5.51 4.70
C ALA A 85 -8.85 4.54 5.55
N TRP A 86 -9.54 5.02 6.59
CA TRP A 86 -10.40 4.20 7.43
C TRP A 86 -11.57 3.61 6.67
N GLY A 87 -12.24 4.38 5.81
CA GLY A 87 -13.30 3.87 4.95
C GLY A 87 -12.80 2.79 3.98
N TYR A 88 -11.64 3.01 3.38
CA TYR A 88 -11.02 2.04 2.47
C TYR A 88 -10.61 0.74 3.17
N PHE A 89 -9.80 0.83 4.22
CA PHE A 89 -9.30 -0.36 4.92
C PHE A 89 -10.41 -1.09 5.68
N GLY A 90 -11.40 -0.37 6.21
CA GLY A 90 -12.58 -0.97 6.82
C GLY A 90 -13.41 -1.76 5.82
N ALA A 91 -13.71 -1.18 4.65
CA ALA A 91 -14.45 -1.88 3.59
C ALA A 91 -13.67 -3.10 3.07
N GLN A 92 -12.35 -2.96 2.84
CA GLN A 92 -11.51 -4.08 2.41
C GLN A 92 -11.42 -5.19 3.47
N ALA A 93 -11.34 -4.85 4.75
CA ALA A 93 -11.32 -5.83 5.83
C ALA A 93 -12.65 -6.60 5.93
N LEU A 94 -13.79 -5.92 5.76
CA LEU A 94 -15.11 -6.57 5.73
C LEU A 94 -15.25 -7.51 4.53
N ILE A 95 -14.81 -7.07 3.35
CA ILE A 95 -14.80 -7.91 2.14
C ILE A 95 -13.90 -9.13 2.34
N LEU A 96 -12.69 -8.93 2.87
CA LEU A 96 -11.78 -10.03 3.18
C LEU A 96 -12.40 -11.01 4.18
N ALA A 97 -12.99 -10.52 5.27
CA ALA A 97 -13.63 -11.36 6.27
C ALA A 97 -14.75 -12.22 5.64
N ALA A 98 -15.59 -11.61 4.78
CA ALA A 98 -16.63 -12.34 4.06
C ALA A 98 -16.06 -13.38 3.09
N LEU A 99 -15.00 -13.05 2.35
CA LEU A 99 -14.31 -13.99 1.46
C LEU A 99 -13.71 -15.17 2.23
N LEU A 100 -13.05 -14.91 3.36
CA LEU A 100 -12.42 -15.95 4.19
C LEU A 100 -13.44 -16.91 4.81
N GLN A 101 -14.63 -16.43 5.17
CA GLN A 101 -15.73 -17.28 5.63
C GLN A 101 -16.22 -18.26 4.54
N ILE A 102 -16.10 -17.88 3.28
CA ILE A 102 -16.51 -18.74 2.15
C ILE A 102 -15.36 -19.66 1.75
N GLU A 103 -14.15 -19.10 1.61
CA GLU A 103 -12.96 -19.78 1.09
C GLU A 103 -11.66 -19.24 1.75
N PRO A 104 -10.96 -20.06 2.56
CA PRO A 104 -9.71 -19.66 3.22
C PRO A 104 -8.56 -19.34 2.26
N SER A 105 -8.63 -19.80 1.00
CA SER A 105 -7.58 -19.53 0.00
C SER A 105 -7.39 -18.03 -0.31
N PHE A 106 -8.34 -17.17 0.07
CA PHE A 106 -8.23 -15.71 -0.05
C PHE A 106 -7.32 -15.04 1.01
N LEU A 107 -6.67 -15.80 1.90
CA LEU A 107 -5.71 -15.27 2.89
C LEU A 107 -4.64 -14.38 2.25
N GLY A 108 -4.22 -14.72 1.02
CA GLY A 108 -3.32 -13.93 0.17
C GLY A 108 -3.72 -12.46 0.05
N VAL A 109 -5.01 -12.17 -0.10
CA VAL A 109 -5.53 -10.81 -0.30
C VAL A 109 -5.24 -9.93 0.91
N GLY A 110 -5.35 -10.49 2.12
CA GLY A 110 -5.07 -9.73 3.33
C GLY A 110 -3.59 -9.39 3.53
N PHE A 111 -2.66 -10.20 3.01
CA PHE A 111 -1.24 -9.80 2.96
C PHE A 111 -1.07 -8.53 2.12
N VAL A 112 -1.73 -8.49 0.97
CA VAL A 112 -1.65 -7.32 0.09
C VAL A 112 -2.32 -6.12 0.77
N LEU A 113 -3.40 -6.31 1.51
CA LEU A 113 -4.02 -5.25 2.31
C LEU A 113 -3.10 -4.71 3.41
N ILE A 114 -2.28 -5.53 4.06
CA ILE A 114 -1.23 -5.04 4.97
C ILE A 114 -0.24 -4.17 4.19
N GLY A 115 0.27 -4.66 3.05
CA GLY A 115 1.19 -3.88 2.21
C GLY A 115 0.58 -2.55 1.79
N GLN A 116 -0.71 -2.54 1.44
CA GLN A 116 -1.46 -1.32 1.13
C GLN A 116 -1.68 -0.44 2.36
N ALA A 117 -1.86 -0.99 3.55
CA ALA A 117 -2.02 -0.22 4.79
C ALA A 117 -0.71 0.44 5.22
N MET A 118 0.38 -0.31 5.18
CA MET A 118 1.72 0.20 5.43
C MET A 118 2.11 1.23 4.37
N GLY A 119 1.75 0.97 3.11
CA GLY A 119 1.86 1.89 2.00
C GLY A 119 0.75 2.92 1.91
N GLY A 120 -0.23 2.95 2.83
CA GLY A 120 -1.39 3.87 2.80
C GLY A 120 -1.41 4.90 3.94
N LEU A 121 -0.93 4.49 5.12
CA LEU A 121 -1.09 5.16 6.40
C LEU A 121 0.22 5.73 6.93
N ARG A 122 0.18 6.51 8.01
CA ARG A 122 1.38 6.86 8.79
C ARG A 122 1.85 5.67 9.64
N PRO A 123 3.16 5.54 9.93
CA PRO A 123 3.68 4.46 10.78
C PRO A 123 2.97 4.27 12.12
N HIS A 124 2.55 5.36 12.76
CA HIS A 124 1.80 5.33 14.03
C HIS A 124 0.44 4.60 13.92
N HIS A 125 -0.16 4.52 12.73
CA HIS A 125 -1.44 3.85 12.50
C HIS A 125 -1.29 2.42 11.97
N TRP A 126 -0.07 1.93 11.73
CA TRP A 126 0.17 0.57 11.25
C TRP A 126 -0.26 -0.54 12.21
N PRO A 127 -0.11 -0.41 13.54
CA PRO A 127 -0.46 -1.49 14.46
C PRO A 127 -1.91 -1.97 14.32
N LEU A 128 -2.85 -1.05 14.02
CA LEU A 128 -4.27 -1.40 13.94
C LEU A 128 -4.63 -2.34 12.77
N PRO A 129 -4.33 -2.03 11.49
CA PRO A 129 -4.59 -2.95 10.37
C PRO A 129 -3.79 -4.25 10.48
N LEU A 130 -2.57 -4.20 11.03
CA LEU A 130 -1.78 -5.41 11.33
C LEU A 130 -2.52 -6.30 12.34
N ALA A 131 -2.95 -5.74 13.48
CA ALA A 131 -3.67 -6.48 14.52
C ALA A 131 -5.01 -7.04 13.99
N ALA A 132 -5.77 -6.25 13.22
CA ALA A 132 -7.04 -6.70 12.64
C ALA A 132 -6.84 -7.88 11.67
N TYR A 133 -5.80 -7.83 10.84
CA TYR A 133 -5.46 -8.94 9.96
C TYR A 133 -4.97 -10.17 10.75
N PHE A 134 -4.08 -9.99 11.73
CA PHE A 134 -3.62 -11.09 12.57
C PHE A 134 -4.78 -11.80 13.27
N LEU A 135 -5.77 -11.05 13.77
CA LEU A 135 -6.98 -11.60 14.37
C LEU A 135 -7.78 -12.44 13.35
N LEU A 136 -7.98 -11.90 12.14
CA LEU A 136 -8.67 -12.60 11.05
C LEU A 136 -7.95 -13.89 10.64
N VAL A 137 -6.63 -13.86 10.49
CA VAL A 137 -5.83 -15.04 10.12
C VAL A 137 -5.87 -16.08 11.24
N SER A 138 -5.68 -15.66 12.49
CA SER A 138 -5.64 -16.57 13.64
C SER A 138 -6.94 -17.36 13.78
N LEU A 139 -8.07 -16.72 13.51
CA LEU A 139 -9.38 -17.38 13.50
C LEU A 139 -9.50 -18.41 12.36
N GLN A 140 -8.91 -18.15 11.20
CA GLN A 140 -9.05 -19.00 10.02
C GLN A 140 -8.07 -20.18 9.98
N ILE A 141 -6.87 -20.04 10.56
CA ILE A 141 -5.88 -21.13 10.63
C ILE A 141 -6.10 -22.08 11.80
N GLY A 142 -7.14 -21.84 12.61
CA GLY A 142 -7.55 -22.72 13.69
C GLY A 142 -6.57 -22.76 14.87
N VAL A 143 -6.00 -21.60 15.26
CA VAL A 143 -4.99 -21.54 16.34
C VAL A 143 -5.56 -22.07 17.64
N LEU A 144 -6.82 -21.73 17.95
CA LEU A 144 -7.49 -22.13 19.18
C LEU A 144 -7.76 -23.64 19.18
N GLU A 145 -8.21 -24.18 18.05
CA GLU A 145 -8.50 -25.60 17.85
C GLU A 145 -7.23 -26.43 17.98
N ALA A 146 -6.13 -26.01 17.37
CA ALA A 146 -4.84 -26.69 17.47
C ALA A 146 -4.30 -26.70 18.91
N LEU A 147 -4.46 -25.59 19.64
CA LEU A 147 -4.06 -25.49 21.06
C LEU A 147 -4.90 -26.41 21.95
N LEU A 148 -6.22 -26.43 21.75
CA LEU A 148 -7.14 -27.26 22.55
C LEU A 148 -6.98 -28.75 22.24
N ALA A 149 -6.68 -29.11 21.00
CA ALA A 149 -6.51 -30.50 20.57
C ALA A 149 -5.11 -31.07 20.85
N THR A 150 -4.15 -30.27 21.32
CA THR A 150 -2.73 -30.69 21.48
C THR A 150 -2.12 -31.23 20.16
N ASP A 151 -2.58 -30.72 19.02
CA ASP A 151 -2.09 -31.13 17.71
C ASP A 151 -0.71 -30.52 17.44
N TRP A 152 0.34 -31.30 17.72
CA TRP A 152 1.73 -30.88 17.52
C TRP A 152 2.03 -30.50 16.06
N LEU A 153 1.44 -31.18 15.08
CA LEU A 153 1.66 -30.86 13.66
C LEU A 153 0.99 -29.54 13.30
N GLY A 154 -0.23 -29.33 13.78
CA GLY A 154 -0.95 -28.05 13.68
C GLY A 154 -0.16 -26.90 14.31
N LEU A 155 0.38 -27.10 15.52
CA LEU A 155 1.19 -26.10 16.22
C LEU A 155 2.49 -25.76 15.47
N VAL A 156 3.20 -26.75 14.91
CA VAL A 156 4.39 -26.51 14.08
C VAL A 156 4.03 -25.74 12.80
N ARG A 157 2.91 -26.09 12.15
CA ARG A 157 2.41 -25.35 10.98
C ARG A 157 2.09 -23.90 11.33
N ILE A 158 1.40 -23.66 12.45
CA ILE A 158 1.09 -22.31 12.94
C ILE A 158 2.40 -21.55 13.21
N ALA A 159 3.36 -22.14 13.92
CA ALA A 159 4.64 -21.51 14.22
C ALA A 159 5.40 -21.10 12.95
N PHE A 160 5.44 -21.98 11.93
CA PHE A 160 6.10 -21.68 10.66
C PHE A 160 5.39 -20.54 9.90
N ILE A 161 4.06 -20.59 9.86
CA ILE A 161 3.23 -19.53 9.27
C ILE A 161 3.49 -18.20 9.99
N THR A 162 3.45 -18.18 11.32
CA THR A 162 3.72 -16.99 12.15
C THR A 162 5.13 -16.46 11.92
N LEU A 163 6.16 -17.31 11.85
CA LEU A 163 7.53 -16.89 11.56
C LEU A 163 7.63 -16.23 10.18
N PHE A 164 7.03 -16.86 9.16
CA PHE A 164 6.97 -16.28 7.81
C PHE A 164 6.32 -14.90 7.82
N PHE A 165 5.21 -14.74 8.56
CA PHE A 165 4.53 -13.45 8.72
C PHE A 165 5.40 -12.39 9.41
N ILE A 166 6.12 -12.77 10.46
CA ILE A 166 7.03 -11.85 11.17
C ILE A 166 8.13 -11.37 10.22
N VAL A 167 8.78 -12.29 9.51
CA VAL A 167 9.87 -11.95 8.57
C VAL A 167 9.36 -11.04 7.45
N LEU A 168 8.23 -11.39 6.84
CA LEU A 168 7.62 -10.58 5.78
C LEU A 168 7.21 -9.19 6.30
N GLY A 169 6.63 -9.12 7.49
CA GLY A 169 6.25 -7.87 8.14
C GLY A 169 7.45 -6.97 8.42
N LEU A 170 8.57 -7.54 8.89
CA LEU A 170 9.83 -6.82 9.09
C LEU A 170 10.39 -6.29 7.76
N LEU A 171 10.37 -7.10 6.70
CA LEU A 171 10.85 -6.70 5.39
C LEU A 171 10.01 -5.56 4.80
N MET A 172 8.68 -5.65 4.90
CA MET A 172 7.77 -4.57 4.52
C MET A 172 8.00 -3.31 5.38
N HIS A 173 8.18 -3.47 6.68
CA HIS A 173 8.48 -2.36 7.59
C HIS A 173 9.74 -1.60 7.18
N GLN A 174 10.82 -2.31 6.89
CA GLN A 174 12.08 -1.72 6.42
C GLN A 174 11.89 -0.98 5.10
N LEU A 175 11.27 -1.63 4.12
CA LEU A 175 11.05 -1.08 2.78
C LEU A 175 10.20 0.20 2.83
N PHE A 176 9.13 0.19 3.63
CA PHE A 176 8.28 1.37 3.77
C PHE A 176 8.95 2.46 4.59
N THR A 177 9.67 2.14 5.67
CA THR A 177 10.42 3.13 6.48
C THR A 177 11.48 3.86 5.64
N GLN A 178 12.21 3.13 4.80
CA GLN A 178 13.15 3.71 3.84
C GLN A 178 12.43 4.64 2.85
N ARG A 179 11.27 4.21 2.32
CA ARG A 179 10.43 5.07 1.47
C ARG A 179 10.00 6.36 2.17
N TYR A 180 9.59 6.33 3.44
CA TYR A 180 9.22 7.57 4.15
C TYR A 180 10.40 8.51 4.31
N ARG A 181 11.58 7.98 4.69
CA ARG A 181 12.79 8.80 4.86
C ARG A 181 13.16 9.47 3.55
N LEU A 182 13.13 8.72 2.45
CA LEU A 182 13.40 9.25 1.11
C LEU A 182 12.40 10.34 0.71
N LEU A 183 11.10 10.07 0.84
CA LEU A 183 10.06 11.05 0.50
C LEU A 183 10.13 12.32 1.35
N HIS A 184 10.51 12.21 2.63
CA HIS A 184 10.70 13.35 3.51
C HIS A 184 11.86 14.22 3.05
N LEU A 185 13.03 13.62 2.82
CA LEU A 185 14.24 14.31 2.35
C LEU A 185 14.02 15.00 1.00
N VAL A 186 13.25 14.37 0.12
CA VAL A 186 12.91 14.94 -1.19
C VAL A 186 11.92 16.10 -1.05
N GLY A 187 10.96 16.00 -0.13
CA GLY A 187 10.09 17.12 0.22
C GLY A 187 10.88 18.32 0.73
N GLU A 188 11.90 18.09 1.57
CA GLU A 188 12.80 19.13 2.06
C GLU A 188 13.67 19.74 0.94
N LEU A 189 14.24 18.91 0.05
CA LEU A 189 15.01 19.36 -1.10
C LEU A 189 14.17 20.22 -2.06
N ARG A 190 12.92 19.81 -2.37
CA ARG A 190 12.02 20.60 -3.21
C ARG A 190 11.66 21.94 -2.58
N ARG A 191 11.46 21.98 -1.26
CA ARG A 191 11.21 23.24 -0.55
C ARG A 191 12.45 24.14 -0.56
N ALA A 192 13.63 23.59 -0.26
CA ALA A 192 14.88 24.33 -0.31
C ALA A 192 15.19 24.86 -1.73
N GLN A 193 14.88 24.09 -2.77
CA GLN A 193 15.04 24.52 -4.16
C GLN A 193 14.00 25.58 -4.57
N ALA A 194 12.76 25.48 -4.08
CA ALA A 194 11.74 26.51 -4.30
C ALA A 194 12.10 27.83 -3.58
N GLU A 195 12.64 27.74 -2.36
CA GLU A 195 13.08 28.90 -1.56
C GLU A 195 14.36 29.53 -2.14
N GLY A 196 15.34 28.71 -2.57
CA GLY A 196 16.55 29.18 -3.25
C GLY A 196 16.30 29.74 -4.65
N GLY A 197 15.35 29.15 -5.40
CA GLY A 197 14.89 29.66 -6.70
C GLY A 197 14.11 30.97 -6.58
N ALA A 198 13.40 31.20 -5.47
CA ALA A 198 12.76 32.47 -5.16
C ALA A 198 13.75 33.58 -4.72
N ALA A 199 14.92 33.21 -4.21
CA ALA A 199 16.02 34.14 -3.91
C ALA A 199 16.84 34.50 -5.17
N GLY A 200 16.80 33.68 -6.21
CA GLY A 200 17.56 33.81 -7.46
C GLY A 200 17.26 35.00 -8.39
N PRO A 201 16.10 35.69 -8.38
CA PRO A 201 15.89 36.86 -9.24
C PRO A 201 16.11 38.20 -8.52
N ARG A 202 16.54 38.23 -7.25
CA ARG A 202 16.82 39.49 -6.52
C ARG A 202 18.28 39.92 -6.50
N ALA A 203 19.19 39.10 -7.05
CA ALA A 203 20.63 39.41 -7.05
C ALA A 203 21.15 39.99 -8.38
N GLU A 204 20.35 40.04 -9.45
CA GLU A 204 20.74 40.63 -10.74
C GLU A 204 20.00 41.94 -11.04
N GLY A 205 20.50 43.03 -10.42
CA GLY A 205 20.51 44.42 -10.93
C GLY A 205 19.28 45.31 -10.66
N PRO A 206 19.42 46.67 -10.68
CA PRO A 206 20.58 47.48 -11.08
C PRO A 206 20.91 48.68 -10.13
N ALA A 207 22.17 49.14 -10.12
CA ALA A 207 22.50 50.55 -9.89
C ALA A 207 23.90 50.85 -10.46
N ALA A 208 23.93 51.22 -11.73
CA ALA A 208 25.01 52.05 -12.25
C ALA A 208 24.97 53.40 -11.51
N PRO A 209 26.07 53.92 -10.94
CA PRO A 209 26.13 55.32 -10.58
C PRO A 209 26.30 56.13 -11.87
N ALA A 210 25.24 56.84 -12.25
CA ALA A 210 25.33 57.94 -13.19
C ALA A 210 26.16 59.05 -12.54
N GLU A 211 27.30 59.36 -13.14
CA GLU A 211 28.09 60.56 -12.84
C GLU A 211 27.25 61.81 -13.15
N PRO A 212 27.17 62.80 -12.24
CA PRO A 212 26.36 64.00 -12.47
C PRO A 212 27.03 64.96 -13.48
N PRO A 213 26.23 65.74 -14.23
CA PRO A 213 26.76 66.67 -15.23
C PRO A 213 27.52 67.83 -14.56
N PRO A 214 28.68 68.25 -15.09
CA PRO A 214 29.37 69.44 -14.62
C PRO A 214 28.54 70.70 -14.96
N PRO A 215 28.39 71.65 -14.01
CA PRO A 215 27.76 72.94 -14.28
C PRO A 215 28.64 73.84 -15.16
N ALA A 216 27.97 74.78 -15.83
CA ALA A 216 28.42 75.68 -16.90
C ALA A 216 29.72 76.45 -16.63
#